data_AF-A0A1X4HSS1-F1
#
_entry.id   AF-A0A1X4HSS1-F1
#
_cell.length_a   1.000
_cell.length_b   1.000
_cell.length_c   1.000
_cell.angle_alpha   90.00
_cell.angle_beta   90.00
_cell.angle_gamma   90.00
#
_symmetry.space_group_name_H-M   'P 1'
#
loop_
_entity.id
_entity.type
_entity.pdbx_description
1 polymer ?
#
loop_
_entity_poly.entity_id
_entity_poly.type
_entity_poly.pdbx_seq_one_letter_code
_entity_poly.pdbx_strand_id
1 'polypeptide(L)'
;VGLTRLVREQRRPRPSGAAAVTAAAVLAEVRRGLRIGAPMAVQYLLIGVGVLVLVWIITPFGEEALAALTVVARLELLTSVLFLNLSGALMVFTAQNTGAGQAVRVREGVRHAVWLGVALTAVVSLLLLVGRGPIAALFSGSPETRMVTERYILITAPFFLCYTLTVVLHGWFNGIARTVVPLICTVASLGVVRLPLSYVLGHAWGVDGIMWATVIGWAVGLGCTLLAGRPAVTAPRAGPDGEAGPVARPDGR
;
A
#
# COMPACT_ATOMS: atom_id res chain seq x y z
N VAL A 1 7.00 14.53 -39.68
CA VAL A 1 8.23 15.23 -39.24
C VAL A 1 8.75 14.75 -37.86
N GLY A 2 7.91 14.29 -36.93
CA GLY A 2 8.36 13.85 -35.59
C GLY A 2 9.08 12.49 -35.51
N LEU A 3 8.60 11.47 -36.24
CA LEU A 3 9.15 10.10 -36.17
C LEU A 3 10.58 9.98 -36.71
N THR A 4 10.89 10.68 -37.80
CA THR A 4 12.26 10.72 -38.35
C THR A 4 13.25 11.45 -37.44
N ARG A 5 12.77 12.40 -36.60
CA ARG A 5 13.59 13.09 -35.61
C ARG A 5 13.92 12.19 -34.41
N LEU A 6 12.95 11.42 -33.93
CA LEU A 6 13.12 10.43 -32.85
C LEU A 6 14.07 9.30 -33.24
N VAL A 7 13.98 8.79 -34.47
CA VAL A 7 14.91 7.77 -34.99
C VAL A 7 16.34 8.33 -35.11
N ARG A 8 16.49 9.62 -35.42
CA ARG A 8 17.81 10.28 -35.50
C ARG A 8 18.41 10.55 -34.12
N GLU A 9 17.58 10.81 -33.11
CA GLU A 9 18.02 10.98 -31.72
C GLU A 9 18.44 9.66 -31.06
N GLN A 10 17.74 8.55 -31.34
CA GLN A 10 18.15 7.22 -30.87
C GLN A 10 19.42 6.68 -31.52
N ARG A 11 19.78 7.19 -32.71
CA ARG A 11 21.04 6.86 -33.39
C ARG A 11 22.23 7.69 -32.93
N ARG A 12 22.08 8.57 -31.94
CA ARG A 12 23.25 9.26 -31.37
C ARG A 12 24.21 8.22 -30.78
N PRO A 13 25.50 8.25 -31.15
CA PRO A 13 26.50 7.37 -30.58
C PRO A 13 26.46 7.46 -29.05
N ARG A 14 26.47 6.30 -28.37
CA ARG A 14 26.58 6.26 -26.90
C ARG A 14 27.79 7.13 -26.50
N PRO A 15 27.66 8.00 -25.49
CA PRO A 15 28.78 8.82 -25.04
C PRO A 15 29.99 7.92 -24.76
N SER A 16 31.08 8.20 -25.46
CA SER A 16 32.38 7.56 -25.33
C SER A 16 32.86 7.75 -23.88
N GLY A 17 32.64 6.74 -23.04
CA GLY A 17 32.76 6.84 -21.58
C GLY A 17 31.72 6.05 -20.79
N ALA A 18 30.72 5.45 -21.45
CA ALA A 18 29.82 4.50 -20.80
C ALA A 18 30.64 3.34 -20.21
N ALA A 19 30.76 3.31 -18.87
CA ALA A 19 31.46 2.26 -18.14
C ALA A 19 31.02 0.90 -18.68
N ALA A 20 31.99 0.06 -19.05
CA ALA A 20 31.70 -1.29 -19.51
C ALA A 20 30.78 -1.94 -18.47
N VAL A 21 29.62 -2.45 -18.92
CA VAL A 21 28.70 -3.19 -18.05
C VAL A 21 29.44 -4.43 -17.58
N THR A 22 30.03 -4.37 -16.39
CA THR A 22 30.78 -5.48 -15.80
C THR A 22 29.83 -6.40 -15.05
N ALA A 23 30.19 -7.68 -14.95
CA ALA A 23 29.46 -8.63 -14.11
C ALA A 23 29.35 -8.14 -12.65
N ALA A 24 30.38 -7.46 -12.14
CA ALA A 24 30.38 -6.85 -10.81
C ALA A 24 29.34 -5.73 -10.67
N ALA A 25 29.20 -4.86 -11.68
CA ALA A 25 28.18 -3.80 -11.69
C ALA A 25 26.76 -4.38 -11.75
N VAL A 26 26.54 -5.42 -12.57
CA VAL A 26 25.25 -6.13 -12.63
C VAL A 26 24.92 -6.78 -11.29
N LEU A 27 25.88 -7.47 -10.67
CA LEU A 27 25.67 -8.12 -9.38
C LEU A 27 25.37 -7.11 -8.26
N ALA A 28 26.02 -5.95 -8.28
CA ALA A 28 25.74 -4.87 -7.35
C ALA A 28 24.30 -4.34 -7.48
N GLU A 29 23.81 -4.14 -8.71
CA GLU A 29 22.43 -3.72 -8.96
C GLU A 29 21.42 -4.81 -8.56
N VAL A 30 21.70 -6.08 -8.86
CA VAL A 30 20.85 -7.21 -8.40
C VAL A 30 20.78 -7.24 -6.87
N ARG A 31 21.92 -7.12 -6.19
CA ARG A 31 21.96 -7.08 -4.71
C ARG A 31 21.18 -5.90 -4.15
N ARG A 32 21.26 -4.73 -4.79
CA ARG A 32 20.49 -3.54 -4.41
C ARG A 32 18.99 -3.78 -4.61
N GLY A 33 18.59 -4.33 -5.75
CA GLY A 33 17.21 -4.70 -6.05
C GLY A 33 16.65 -5.68 -5.05
N LEU A 34 17.38 -6.75 -4.72
CA LEU A 34 17.00 -7.72 -3.71
C LEU A 34 16.84 -7.10 -2.33
N ARG A 35 17.74 -6.19 -1.92
CA ARG A 35 17.63 -5.51 -0.62
C ARG A 35 16.37 -4.65 -0.50
N ILE A 36 15.93 -4.04 -1.60
CA ILE A 36 14.71 -3.22 -1.64
C ILE A 36 13.46 -4.10 -1.75
N GLY A 37 13.50 -5.12 -2.62
CA GLY A 37 12.37 -5.99 -2.93
C GLY A 37 12.09 -7.07 -1.88
N ALA A 38 13.09 -7.56 -1.15
CA ALA A 38 12.89 -8.62 -0.15
C ALA A 38 11.91 -8.22 0.96
N PRO A 39 11.98 -7.01 1.57
CA PRO A 39 10.97 -6.56 2.53
C PRO A 39 9.55 -6.52 1.94
N MET A 40 9.40 -6.10 0.68
CA MET A 40 8.09 -6.07 0.01
C MET A 40 7.55 -7.49 -0.22
N ALA A 41 8.40 -8.42 -0.65
CA ALA A 41 8.02 -9.82 -0.83
C ALA A 41 7.57 -10.45 0.49
N VAL A 42 8.34 -10.24 1.57
CA VAL A 42 7.97 -10.70 2.93
C VAL A 42 6.65 -10.07 3.37
N GLN A 43 6.44 -8.78 3.12
CA GLN A 43 5.18 -8.09 3.44
C GLN A 43 3.98 -8.75 2.75
N TYR A 44 4.08 -9.03 1.44
CA TYR A 44 3.00 -9.71 0.71
C TYR A 44 2.78 -11.16 1.14
N LEU A 45 3.85 -11.90 1.46
CA LEU A 45 3.73 -13.25 2.02
C LEU A 45 3.00 -13.23 3.37
N LEU A 46 3.32 -12.28 4.25
CA LEU A 46 2.63 -12.10 5.53
C LEU A 46 1.15 -11.77 5.34
N ILE A 47 0.81 -10.95 4.35
CA ILE A 47 -0.60 -10.69 4.01
C ILE A 47 -1.30 -11.98 3.57
N GLY A 48 -0.68 -12.76 2.68
CA GLY A 48 -1.24 -14.04 2.22
C GLY A 48 -1.45 -15.04 3.35
N VAL A 49 -0.45 -15.23 4.21
CA VAL A 49 -0.57 -16.07 5.42
C VAL A 49 -1.65 -15.54 6.36
N GLY A 50 -1.74 -14.21 6.53
CA GLY A 50 -2.77 -13.60 7.37
C GLY A 50 -4.20 -13.87 6.87
N VAL A 51 -4.42 -13.92 5.55
CA VAL A 51 -5.71 -14.34 4.98
C VAL A 51 -6.02 -15.79 5.35
N LEU A 52 -5.06 -16.71 5.27
CA LEU A 52 -5.26 -18.11 5.66
C LEU A 52 -5.60 -18.25 7.14
N VAL A 53 -4.92 -17.48 8.01
CA VAL A 53 -5.23 -17.45 9.45
C VAL A 53 -6.64 -16.90 9.68
N LEU A 54 -7.05 -15.86 8.96
CA LEU A 54 -8.40 -15.29 9.07
C LEU A 54 -9.48 -16.29 8.63
N VAL A 55 -9.24 -17.04 7.55
CA VAL A 55 -10.10 -18.14 7.12
C VAL A 55 -10.22 -19.17 8.25
N TRP A 56 -9.10 -19.60 8.84
CA TRP A 56 -9.10 -20.54 9.96
C TRP A 56 -9.87 -20.02 11.18
N ILE A 57 -9.79 -18.72 11.49
CA ILE A 57 -10.56 -18.10 12.57
C ILE A 57 -12.07 -18.13 12.26
N ILE A 58 -12.46 -17.98 10.99
CA ILE A 58 -13.88 -17.90 10.57
C ILE A 58 -14.52 -19.28 10.44
N THR A 59 -13.76 -20.33 10.12
CA THR A 59 -14.29 -21.69 9.90
C THR A 59 -15.24 -22.21 11.01
N PRO A 60 -14.97 -22.00 12.32
CA PRO A 60 -15.87 -22.47 13.38
C PRO A 60 -17.25 -21.79 13.40
N PHE A 61 -17.43 -20.67 12.71
CA PHE A 61 -18.71 -19.94 12.64
C PHE A 61 -19.68 -20.51 11.61
N GLY A 62 -19.30 -21.61 10.94
CA GLY A 62 -20.16 -22.35 10.01
C GLY A 62 -19.99 -21.98 8.54
N GLU A 63 -20.61 -22.78 7.67
CA GLU A 63 -20.46 -22.67 6.21
C GLU A 63 -20.96 -21.32 5.66
N GLU A 64 -22.04 -20.78 6.21
CA GLU A 64 -22.60 -19.48 5.81
C GLU A 64 -21.62 -18.32 6.11
N ALA A 65 -20.92 -18.36 7.25
CA ALA A 65 -19.92 -17.35 7.58
C ALA A 65 -18.72 -17.41 6.63
N LEU A 66 -18.31 -18.62 6.25
CA LEU A 66 -17.23 -18.84 5.28
C LEU A 66 -17.64 -18.42 3.85
N ALA A 67 -18.89 -18.67 3.47
CA ALA A 67 -19.46 -18.19 2.21
C ALA A 67 -19.49 -16.65 2.16
N ALA A 68 -19.92 -16.01 3.24
CA ALA A 68 -19.88 -14.55 3.38
C ALA A 68 -18.47 -13.98 3.32
N LEU A 69 -17.48 -14.64 3.93
CA LEU A 69 -16.08 -14.24 3.82
C LEU A 69 -15.61 -14.22 2.35
N THR A 70 -16.02 -15.19 1.54
CA THR A 70 -15.67 -15.24 0.12
C THR A 70 -16.25 -14.06 -0.65
N VAL A 71 -17.50 -13.69 -0.35
CA VAL A 71 -18.16 -12.51 -0.92
C VAL A 71 -17.44 -11.23 -0.51
N VAL A 72 -17.18 -11.08 0.78
CA VAL A 72 -16.45 -9.95 1.35
C VAL A 72 -15.07 -9.80 0.75
N ALA A 73 -14.31 -10.88 0.59
CA ALA A 73 -12.97 -10.86 0.00
C ALA A 73 -12.99 -10.37 -1.46
N ARG A 74 -14.04 -10.70 -2.22
CA ARG A 74 -14.23 -10.19 -3.59
C ARG A 74 -14.50 -8.69 -3.60
N LEU A 75 -15.33 -8.21 -2.67
CA LEU A 75 -15.60 -6.78 -2.51
C LEU A 75 -14.32 -6.04 -2.11
N GLU A 76 -13.58 -6.55 -1.11
CA GLU A 76 -12.29 -5.98 -0.69
C GLU A 76 -11.31 -5.91 -1.85
N LEU A 77 -11.19 -6.97 -2.66
CA LEU A 77 -10.30 -6.98 -3.82
C LEU A 77 -10.70 -5.91 -4.84
N LEU A 78 -11.99 -5.83 -5.19
CA LEU A 78 -12.49 -4.85 -6.17
C LEU A 78 -12.21 -3.41 -5.71
N THR A 79 -12.46 -3.10 -4.44
CA THR A 79 -12.19 -1.77 -3.89
C THR A 79 -10.70 -1.49 -3.75
N SER A 80 -9.92 -2.50 -3.35
CA SER A 80 -8.49 -2.34 -3.08
C SER A 80 -7.68 -2.12 -4.35
N VAL A 81 -8.07 -2.71 -5.49
CA VAL A 81 -7.37 -2.53 -6.77
C VAL A 81 -7.22 -1.05 -7.13
N LEU A 82 -8.25 -0.23 -6.89
CA LEU A 82 -8.18 1.21 -7.16
C LEU A 82 -7.06 1.89 -6.35
N PHE A 83 -7.00 1.60 -5.06
CA PHE A 83 -6.03 2.21 -4.15
C PHE A 83 -4.61 1.64 -4.35
N LEU A 84 -4.49 0.36 -4.70
CA LEU A 84 -3.23 -0.28 -5.07
C LEU A 84 -2.65 0.33 -6.36
N ASN A 85 -3.49 0.65 -7.35
CA ASN A 85 -3.06 1.35 -8.56
C ASN A 85 -2.54 2.76 -8.25
N LEU A 86 -3.25 3.52 -7.41
CA LEU A 86 -2.79 4.84 -6.97
C LEU A 86 -1.46 4.76 -6.20
N SER A 87 -1.33 3.76 -5.32
CA SER A 87 -0.08 3.48 -4.60
C SER A 87 1.08 3.13 -5.53
N GLY A 88 0.85 2.28 -6.53
CA GLY A 88 1.83 1.93 -7.55
C GLY A 88 2.26 3.12 -8.41
N ALA A 89 1.31 3.97 -8.81
CA ALA A 89 1.60 5.21 -9.53
C ALA A 89 2.46 6.16 -8.69
N LEU A 90 2.12 6.33 -7.40
CA LEU A 90 2.90 7.15 -6.48
C LEU A 90 4.29 6.55 -6.23
N MET A 91 4.43 5.23 -6.16
CA MET A 91 5.72 4.56 -6.01
C MET A 91 6.65 4.88 -7.19
N VAL A 92 6.17 4.73 -8.43
CA VAL A 92 6.97 5.05 -9.64
C VAL A 92 7.32 6.53 -9.67
N PHE A 93 6.35 7.40 -9.43
CA PHE A 93 6.55 8.85 -9.40
C PHE A 93 7.60 9.25 -8.36
N THR A 94 7.49 8.75 -7.14
CA THR A 94 8.42 9.11 -6.06
C THR A 94 9.80 8.50 -6.27
N ALA A 95 9.91 7.30 -6.83
CA ALA A 95 11.19 6.70 -7.21
C ALA A 95 11.95 7.55 -8.25
N GLN A 96 11.27 7.97 -9.32
CA GLN A 96 11.87 8.80 -10.36
C GLN A 96 12.31 10.17 -9.83
N ASN A 97 11.43 10.86 -9.09
CA ASN A 97 11.75 12.19 -8.56
C ASN A 97 12.82 12.13 -7.46
N THR A 98 12.85 11.08 -6.64
CA THR A 98 13.92 10.87 -5.66
C THR A 98 15.26 10.60 -6.33
N GLY A 99 15.27 9.76 -7.38
CA GLY A 99 16.46 9.52 -8.20
C GLY A 99 16.99 10.78 -8.90
N ALA A 100 16.11 11.75 -9.18
CA ALA A 100 16.46 13.05 -9.76
C ALA A 100 16.77 14.14 -8.72
N GLY A 101 16.75 13.84 -7.41
CA GLY A 101 16.97 14.83 -6.34
C GLY A 101 15.83 15.85 -6.14
N GLN A 102 14.66 15.62 -6.73
CA GLN A 102 13.53 16.56 -6.75
C GLN A 102 12.59 16.37 -5.55
N ALA A 103 13.11 16.60 -4.34
CA ALA A 103 12.37 16.36 -3.08
C ALA A 103 11.07 17.18 -2.95
N VAL A 104 11.03 18.41 -3.48
CA VAL A 104 9.83 19.25 -3.49
C VAL A 104 8.70 18.58 -4.29
N ARG A 105 9.01 18.05 -5.48
CA ARG A 105 8.05 17.34 -6.32
C ARG A 105 7.56 16.05 -5.67
N VAL A 106 8.42 15.32 -4.95
CA VAL A 106 8.01 14.15 -4.16
C VAL A 106 6.93 14.55 -3.15
N ARG A 107 7.16 15.62 -2.38
CA ARG A 107 6.19 16.09 -1.35
C ARG A 107 4.86 16.52 -1.97
N GLU A 108 4.90 17.25 -3.08
CA GLU A 108 3.69 17.65 -3.79
C GLU A 108 2.93 16.45 -4.35
N GLY A 109 3.63 15.51 -4.99
CA GLY A 109 3.04 14.28 -5.51
C GLY A 109 2.36 13.45 -4.43
N VAL A 110 3.00 13.29 -3.26
CA VAL A 110 2.39 12.62 -2.09
C VAL A 110 1.13 13.35 -1.64
N ARG A 111 1.15 14.70 -1.54
CA ARG A 111 -0.03 15.49 -1.16
C ARG A 111 -1.18 15.31 -2.16
N HIS A 112 -0.91 15.36 -3.46
CA HIS A 112 -1.91 15.16 -4.49
C HIS A 112 -2.48 13.74 -4.48
N ALA A 113 -1.63 12.73 -4.32
CA ALA A 113 -2.06 11.34 -4.21
C ALA A 113 -2.90 11.09 -2.96
N VAL A 114 -2.57 11.71 -1.82
CA VAL A 114 -3.39 11.64 -0.60
C VAL A 114 -4.76 12.25 -0.82
N TRP A 115 -4.86 13.46 -1.39
CA TRP A 115 -6.14 14.12 -1.67
C TRP A 115 -6.98 13.34 -2.68
N LEU A 116 -6.35 12.82 -3.74
CA LEU A 116 -7.02 11.97 -4.70
C LEU A 116 -7.51 10.68 -4.04
N GLY A 117 -6.69 10.06 -3.17
CA GLY A 117 -7.06 8.90 -2.38
C GLY A 117 -8.30 9.17 -1.51
N VAL A 118 -8.30 10.27 -0.75
CA VAL A 118 -9.45 10.69 0.08
C VAL A 118 -10.71 10.85 -0.76
N ALA A 119 -10.63 11.54 -1.91
CA ALA A 119 -11.77 11.75 -2.79
C ALA A 119 -12.31 10.42 -3.37
N LEU A 120 -11.42 9.56 -3.85
CA LEU A 120 -11.80 8.24 -4.37
C LEU A 120 -12.42 7.36 -3.28
N THR A 121 -11.86 7.36 -2.07
CA THR A 121 -12.44 6.64 -0.95
C THR A 121 -13.83 7.15 -0.61
N ALA A 122 -14.02 8.47 -0.54
CA ALA A 122 -15.35 9.03 -0.26
C ALA A 122 -16.39 8.57 -1.28
N VAL A 123 -16.05 8.56 -2.57
CA VAL A 123 -16.91 8.06 -3.64
C VAL A 123 -17.18 6.56 -3.49
N VAL A 124 -16.14 5.73 -3.31
CA VAL A 124 -16.29 4.28 -3.16
C VAL A 124 -17.11 3.92 -1.92
N SER A 125 -16.82 4.53 -0.77
CA SER A 125 -17.56 4.31 0.47
C SER A 125 -19.03 4.73 0.33
N LEU A 126 -19.31 5.87 -0.31
CA LEU A 126 -20.69 6.31 -0.56
C LEU A 126 -21.44 5.32 -1.47
N LEU A 127 -20.82 4.90 -2.58
CA LEU A 127 -21.41 3.93 -3.50
C LEU A 127 -21.73 2.60 -2.82
N LEU A 128 -20.82 2.12 -1.96
CA LEU A 128 -21.03 0.88 -1.21
C LEU A 128 -22.14 1.03 -0.16
N LEU A 129 -22.17 2.13 0.60
CA LEU A 129 -23.19 2.35 1.63
C LEU A 129 -24.60 2.48 1.02
N VAL A 130 -24.73 3.25 -0.06
CA VAL A 130 -26.00 3.42 -0.79
C VAL A 130 -26.40 2.13 -1.51
N GLY A 131 -25.43 1.46 -2.13
CA GLY A 131 -25.62 0.24 -2.90
C GLY A 131 -25.60 -1.06 -2.09
N ARG A 132 -25.48 -1.02 -0.76
CA ARG A 132 -25.19 -2.22 0.06
C ARG A 132 -26.15 -3.37 -0.16
N GLY A 133 -27.46 -3.08 -0.30
CA GLY A 133 -28.48 -4.10 -0.53
C GLY A 133 -28.34 -4.79 -1.88
N PRO A 134 -28.38 -4.06 -3.00
CA PRO A 134 -28.13 -4.61 -4.34
C PRO A 134 -26.78 -5.30 -4.47
N ILE A 135 -25.72 -4.73 -3.89
CA ILE A 135 -24.36 -5.29 -3.94
C ILE A 135 -24.32 -6.62 -3.17
N ALA A 136 -24.84 -6.66 -1.94
CA ALA A 136 -24.92 -7.91 -1.19
C ALA A 136 -25.78 -8.95 -1.93
N ALA A 137 -26.91 -8.55 -2.51
CA ALA A 137 -27.74 -9.46 -3.30
C ALA A 137 -27.03 -10.02 -4.55
N LEU A 138 -26.13 -9.25 -5.17
CA LEU A 138 -25.38 -9.68 -6.36
C LEU A 138 -24.34 -10.76 -6.02
N PHE A 139 -23.74 -10.69 -4.85
CA PHE A 139 -22.65 -11.60 -4.48
C PHE A 139 -23.07 -12.73 -3.53
N SER A 140 -24.23 -12.62 -2.86
CA SER A 140 -24.70 -13.60 -1.88
C SER A 140 -25.76 -14.55 -2.44
N GLY A 141 -25.62 -15.85 -2.14
CA GLY A 141 -26.57 -16.89 -2.56
C GLY A 141 -27.69 -17.18 -1.56
N SER A 142 -27.52 -16.82 -0.28
CA SER A 142 -28.48 -17.03 0.81
C SER A 142 -28.83 -15.72 1.53
N PRO A 143 -29.99 -15.63 2.21
CA PRO A 143 -30.35 -14.50 3.06
C PRO A 143 -29.33 -14.24 4.19
N GLU A 144 -28.78 -15.29 4.79
CA GLU A 144 -27.76 -15.18 5.84
C GLU A 144 -26.47 -14.56 5.31
N THR A 145 -25.93 -15.08 4.20
CA THR A 145 -24.73 -14.56 3.55
C THR A 145 -24.91 -13.09 3.14
N ARG A 146 -26.11 -12.74 2.68
CA ARG A 146 -26.47 -11.35 2.33
C ARG A 146 -26.43 -10.44 3.55
N MET A 147 -27.04 -10.84 4.66
CA MET A 147 -27.06 -10.05 5.89
C MET A 147 -25.64 -9.79 6.41
N VAL A 148 -24.78 -10.81 6.42
CA VAL A 148 -23.37 -10.66 6.84
C VAL A 148 -22.62 -9.72 5.90
N THR A 149 -22.84 -9.82 4.59
CA THR A 149 -22.23 -8.93 3.60
C THR A 149 -22.67 -7.47 3.79
N GLU A 150 -23.97 -7.23 4.01
CA GLU A 150 -24.50 -5.88 4.28
C GLU A 150 -23.91 -5.28 5.56
N ARG A 151 -23.77 -6.08 6.62
CA ARG A 151 -23.10 -5.65 7.86
C ARG A 151 -21.63 -5.33 7.65
N TYR A 152 -20.92 -6.16 6.89
CA TYR A 152 -19.54 -5.90 6.53
C TYR A 152 -19.39 -4.55 5.83
N ILE A 153 -20.23 -4.26 4.84
CA ILE A 153 -20.21 -2.98 4.12
C ILE A 153 -20.49 -1.81 5.09
N LEU A 154 -21.51 -1.92 5.94
CA LEU A 154 -21.86 -0.89 6.91
C LEU A 154 -20.72 -0.60 7.90
N ILE A 155 -20.05 -1.65 8.39
CA ILE A 155 -18.98 -1.52 9.39
C ILE A 155 -17.70 -0.99 8.74
N THR A 156 -17.34 -1.46 7.55
CA THR A 156 -16.01 -1.19 6.97
C THR A 156 -15.96 0.02 6.05
N ALA A 157 -17.02 0.31 5.29
CA ALA A 157 -17.00 1.39 4.31
C ALA A 157 -16.63 2.76 4.90
N PRO A 158 -17.08 3.17 6.11
CA PRO A 158 -16.66 4.42 6.73
C PRO A 158 -15.16 4.49 7.05
N PHE A 159 -14.52 3.34 7.25
CA PHE A 159 -13.12 3.22 7.67
C PHE A 159 -12.16 2.87 6.54
N PHE A 160 -12.65 2.73 5.30
CA PHE A 160 -11.76 2.56 4.16
C PHE A 160 -10.75 3.69 4.00
N LEU A 161 -11.03 4.88 4.55
CA LEU A 161 -10.07 5.98 4.56
C LEU A 161 -8.76 5.59 5.25
N CYS A 162 -8.84 4.84 6.35
CA CYS A 162 -7.65 4.33 7.05
C CYS A 162 -6.85 3.38 6.17
N TYR A 163 -7.54 2.45 5.49
CA TYR A 163 -6.92 1.53 4.56
C TYR A 163 -6.25 2.25 3.38
N THR A 164 -7.00 3.12 2.69
CA THR A 164 -6.51 3.85 1.51
C THR A 164 -5.30 4.69 1.84
N LEU A 165 -5.33 5.47 2.92
CA LEU A 165 -4.19 6.31 3.31
C LEU A 165 -2.95 5.47 3.65
N THR A 166 -3.14 4.33 4.31
CA THR A 166 -2.04 3.38 4.59
C THR A 166 -1.41 2.90 3.28
N VAL A 167 -2.22 2.40 2.34
CA VAL A 167 -1.74 1.84 1.07
C VAL A 167 -1.08 2.90 0.19
N VAL A 168 -1.65 4.10 0.09
CA VAL A 168 -1.06 5.21 -0.69
C VAL A 168 0.30 5.60 -0.10
N LEU A 169 0.39 5.79 1.23
CA LEU A 169 1.65 6.14 1.88
C LEU A 169 2.70 5.03 1.79
N HIS A 170 2.29 3.76 1.78
CA HIS A 170 3.20 2.64 1.50
C HIS A 170 3.82 2.73 0.11
N GLY A 171 3.05 3.17 -0.89
CA GLY A 171 3.56 3.45 -2.24
C GLY A 171 4.67 4.49 -2.23
N TRP A 172 4.51 5.57 -1.46
CA TRP A 172 5.56 6.56 -1.26
C TRP A 172 6.81 5.97 -0.58
N PHE A 173 6.66 5.25 0.53
CA PHE A 173 7.80 4.61 1.21
C PHE A 173 8.56 3.65 0.30
N ASN A 174 7.84 2.86 -0.49
CA ASN A 174 8.44 1.94 -1.45
C ASN A 174 9.21 2.68 -2.54
N GLY A 175 8.65 3.79 -3.06
CA GLY A 175 9.31 4.58 -4.10
C GLY A 175 10.59 5.28 -3.62
N ILE A 176 10.66 5.66 -2.34
CA ILE A 176 11.90 6.19 -1.72
C ILE A 176 12.82 5.10 -1.15
N ALA A 177 12.59 3.83 -1.51
CA ALA A 177 13.35 2.66 -1.07
C ALA A 177 13.37 2.40 0.45
N ARG A 178 12.40 2.95 1.20
CA ARG A 178 12.18 2.66 2.64
C ARG A 178 11.17 1.51 2.83
N THR A 179 11.37 0.40 2.13
CA THR A 179 10.42 -0.73 2.05
C THR A 179 10.24 -1.50 3.36
N VAL A 180 11.16 -1.34 4.32
CA VAL A 180 11.02 -1.91 5.68
C VAL A 180 9.90 -1.23 6.48
N VAL A 181 9.59 0.05 6.20
CA VAL A 181 8.54 0.78 6.92
C VAL A 181 7.16 0.16 6.67
N PRO A 182 6.71 -0.03 5.41
CA PRO A 182 5.48 -0.76 5.10
C PRO A 182 5.42 -2.14 5.74
N LEU A 183 6.52 -2.90 5.70
CA LEU A 183 6.62 -4.23 6.30
C LEU A 183 6.31 -4.20 7.81
N ILE A 184 6.98 -3.34 8.58
CA ILE A 184 6.76 -3.23 10.03
C ILE A 184 5.32 -2.77 10.33
N CYS A 185 4.80 -1.82 9.56
CA CYS A 185 3.42 -1.36 9.72
C CYS A 185 2.40 -2.48 9.46
N THR A 186 2.65 -3.33 8.45
CA THR A 186 1.82 -4.51 8.17
C THR A 186 1.94 -5.55 9.28
N VAL A 187 3.14 -5.83 9.80
CA VAL A 187 3.31 -6.76 10.94
C VAL A 187 2.53 -6.27 12.16
N ALA A 188 2.64 -4.98 12.51
CA ALA A 188 1.92 -4.40 13.64
C ALA A 188 0.40 -4.44 13.45
N SER A 189 -0.09 -3.96 12.30
CA SER A 189 -1.54 -3.86 12.04
C SER A 189 -2.20 -5.21 11.81
N LEU A 190 -1.65 -6.06 10.95
CA LEU A 190 -2.23 -7.36 10.61
C LEU A 190 -1.87 -8.43 11.64
N GLY A 191 -0.58 -8.62 11.87
CA GLY A 191 -0.06 -9.74 12.67
C GLY A 191 -0.30 -9.57 14.16
N VAL A 192 0.07 -8.41 14.72
CA VAL A 192 0.02 -8.17 16.17
C VAL A 192 -1.36 -7.73 16.65
N VAL A 193 -2.11 -6.98 15.83
CA VAL A 193 -3.40 -6.43 16.23
C VAL A 193 -4.57 -7.17 15.59
N ARG A 194 -4.72 -7.11 14.25
CA ARG A 194 -5.93 -7.60 13.57
C ARG A 194 -6.18 -9.09 13.82
N LEU A 195 -5.20 -9.96 13.65
CA LEU A 195 -5.40 -11.41 13.78
C LEU A 195 -5.75 -11.84 15.22
N PRO A 196 -4.99 -11.45 16.27
CA PRO A 196 -5.36 -11.76 17.65
C PRO A 196 -6.71 -11.16 18.05
N LEU A 197 -6.98 -9.93 17.62
CA LEU A 197 -8.25 -9.27 17.93
C LEU A 197 -9.43 -9.92 17.20
N SER A 198 -9.22 -10.44 15.98
CA SER A 198 -10.23 -11.21 15.26
C SER A 198 -10.57 -12.50 16.00
N TYR A 199 -9.56 -13.18 16.56
CA TYR A 199 -9.79 -14.36 17.38
C TYR A 199 -10.58 -14.01 18.66
N VAL A 200 -10.14 -12.99 19.41
CA VAL A 200 -10.77 -12.62 20.68
C VAL A 200 -12.18 -12.06 20.49
N LEU A 201 -12.35 -11.05 19.62
CA LEU A 201 -13.66 -10.45 19.36
C LEU A 201 -14.59 -11.38 18.58
N GLY A 202 -14.04 -12.30 17.77
CA GLY A 202 -14.81 -13.36 17.13
C GLY A 202 -15.52 -14.23 18.16
N HIS A 203 -14.83 -14.66 19.22
CA HIS A 203 -15.45 -15.47 20.28
C HIS A 203 -16.49 -14.69 21.10
N ALA A 204 -16.31 -13.38 21.26
CA ALA A 204 -17.22 -12.56 22.06
C ALA A 204 -18.47 -12.10 21.28
N TRP A 205 -18.29 -11.64 20.04
CA TRP A 205 -19.30 -10.93 19.24
C TRP A 205 -19.57 -11.58 17.87
N GLY A 206 -19.05 -12.77 17.64
CA GLY A 206 -19.21 -13.48 16.37
C GLY A 206 -18.49 -12.78 15.21
N VAL A 207 -19.02 -12.98 14.00
CA VAL A 207 -18.42 -12.46 12.76
C VAL A 207 -18.31 -10.92 12.78
N ASP A 208 -19.25 -10.22 13.42
CA ASP A 208 -19.21 -8.76 13.54
C ASP A 208 -17.96 -8.30 14.34
N GLY A 209 -17.52 -9.08 15.33
CA GLY A 209 -16.28 -8.84 16.06
C GLY A 209 -15.03 -8.91 15.18
N ILE A 210 -15.01 -9.83 14.20
CA ILE A 210 -13.93 -9.97 13.22
C ILE A 210 -13.89 -8.77 12.26
N MET A 211 -15.06 -8.23 11.90
CA MET A 211 -15.16 -7.02 11.08
C MET A 211 -14.60 -5.80 11.82
N TRP A 212 -14.95 -5.64 13.11
CA TRP A 212 -14.38 -4.58 13.94
C TRP A 212 -12.87 -4.72 14.14
N ALA A 213 -12.37 -5.95 14.33
CA ALA A 213 -10.93 -6.21 14.39
C ALA A 213 -10.20 -5.77 13.11
N THR A 214 -10.85 -5.93 11.95
CA THR A 214 -10.33 -5.46 10.66
C THR A 214 -10.22 -3.93 10.61
N VAL A 215 -11.27 -3.22 11.02
CA VAL A 215 -11.29 -1.75 11.09
C VAL A 215 -10.20 -1.22 12.04
N ILE A 216 -10.05 -1.84 13.21
CA ILE A 216 -9.02 -1.48 14.19
C ILE A 216 -7.63 -1.73 13.60
N GLY A 217 -7.44 -2.84 12.90
CA GLY A 217 -6.22 -3.13 12.14
C GLY A 217 -5.85 -2.03 11.16
N TRP A 218 -6.80 -1.54 10.35
CA TRP A 218 -6.56 -0.42 9.43
C TRP A 218 -6.21 0.88 10.15
N ALA A 219 -6.88 1.19 11.26
CA ALA A 219 -6.58 2.37 12.06
C ALA A 219 -5.14 2.32 12.64
N VAL A 220 -4.74 1.16 13.16
CA VAL A 220 -3.35 0.93 13.62
C VAL A 220 -2.36 1.03 12.47
N GLY A 221 -2.67 0.44 11.32
CA GLY A 221 -1.84 0.52 10.11
C GLY A 221 -1.59 1.96 9.68
N LEU A 222 -2.64 2.78 9.68
CA LEU A 222 -2.53 4.21 9.39
C LEU A 222 -1.69 4.91 10.46
N GLY A 223 -1.96 4.67 11.74
CA GLY A 223 -1.22 5.24 12.85
C GLY A 223 0.28 4.96 12.75
N CYS A 224 0.68 3.69 12.60
CA CYS A 224 2.06 3.29 12.41
C CYS A 224 2.71 3.97 11.19
N THR A 225 1.98 4.04 10.08
CA THR A 225 2.47 4.64 8.83
C THR A 225 2.70 6.14 8.97
N LEU A 226 1.79 6.86 9.62
CA LEU A 226 1.92 8.30 9.89
C LEU A 226 3.07 8.59 10.86
N LEU A 227 3.23 7.78 11.91
CA LEU A 227 4.34 7.89 12.86
C LEU A 227 5.69 7.71 12.17
N ALA A 228 5.81 6.72 11.29
CA ALA A 228 7.03 6.50 10.50
C ALA A 228 7.29 7.58 9.44
N GLY A 229 6.25 8.31 9.04
CA GLY A 229 6.31 9.41 8.07
C GLY A 229 6.77 10.74 8.67
N ARG A 230 6.58 10.97 9.97
CA ARG A 230 6.96 12.22 10.65
C ARG A 230 8.42 12.64 10.40
N PRO A 231 9.44 11.78 10.58
CA PRO A 231 10.84 12.16 10.36
C PRO A 231 11.17 12.52 8.91
N ALA A 232 10.46 11.92 7.95
CA ALA A 232 10.70 12.11 6.52
C ALA A 232 10.10 13.42 5.97
N VAL A 233 9.07 13.96 6.63
CA VAL A 233 8.45 15.24 6.28
C VAL A 233 9.18 16.43 6.93
N THR A 234 9.86 16.21 8.05
CA THR A 234 10.57 17.24 8.84
C THR A 234 12.04 17.44 8.44
N ALA A 235 12.57 16.71 7.46
CA ALA A 235 13.93 16.96 6.98
C ALA A 235 14.06 18.43 6.52
N PRO A 236 15.16 19.14 6.87
CA PRO A 236 15.27 20.58 6.66
C PRO A 236 14.93 20.99 5.23
N ARG A 237 14.18 22.10 5.10
CA ARG A 237 13.98 22.80 3.83
C ARG A 237 15.38 23.04 3.24
N ALA A 238 15.73 22.36 2.16
CA ALA A 238 16.80 22.87 1.31
C ALA A 238 16.37 24.30 0.95
N GLY A 239 17.26 25.26 1.21
CA GLY A 239 17.00 26.67 0.95
C GLY A 239 16.69 26.92 -0.54
N PRO A 240 16.34 28.15 -0.92
CA PRO A 240 16.06 28.52 -2.31
C PRO A 240 17.18 28.12 -3.29
N ASP A 241 18.40 27.95 -2.78
CA ASP A 241 19.57 27.58 -3.54
C ASP A 241 19.88 26.10 -3.27
N GLY A 242 19.71 25.25 -4.30
CA GLY A 242 19.90 23.79 -4.25
C GLY A 242 21.35 23.34 -4.06
N GLU A 243 22.11 23.96 -3.16
CA GLU A 243 23.41 23.47 -2.76
C GLU A 243 23.24 22.41 -1.67
N ALA A 244 23.24 21.15 -2.12
CA ALA A 244 23.67 20.06 -1.26
C ALA A 244 25.11 20.37 -0.83
N GLY A 245 25.30 20.74 0.44
CA GLY A 245 26.63 20.94 1.02
C GLY A 245 27.52 19.72 0.76
N PRO A 246 28.83 19.91 0.56
CA PRO A 246 29.70 18.85 0.08
C PRO A 246 29.63 17.63 0.99
N VAL A 247 29.34 16.47 0.40
CA VAL A 247 29.56 15.17 1.05
C VAL A 247 31.06 15.12 1.35
N ALA A 248 31.43 15.26 2.62
CA ALA A 248 32.79 15.11 3.08
C ALA A 248 33.30 13.74 2.61
N ARG A 249 34.28 13.76 1.69
CA ARG A 249 35.05 12.57 1.36
C ARG A 249 35.84 12.19 2.62
N PRO A 250 35.92 10.90 2.98
CA PRO A 250 36.95 10.45 3.89
C PRO A 250 38.27 10.45 3.11
N ASP A 251 39.04 11.54 3.20
CA ASP A 251 40.49 11.48 3.07
C ASP A 251 40.97 10.60 4.25
N GLY A 252 41.73 9.53 4.07
CA GLY A 252 42.99 9.54 3.33
C GLY A 252 44.15 9.80 4.29
N ARG A 253 44.31 8.95 5.31
CA ARG A 253 45.58 8.60 5.96
C ARG A 253 45.51 7.16 6.43
#